data_AF-A0A1I6Z0H6-F1
#
_entry.id   AF-A0A1I6Z0H6-F1
#
_cell.length_a   1.000
_cell.length_b   1.000
_cell.length_c   1.000
_cell.angle_alpha   90.00
_cell.angle_beta   90.00
_cell.angle_gamma   90.00
#
_symmetry.space_group_name_H-M   'P 1'
#
loop_
_entity.id
_entity.type
_entity.pdbx_description
1 polymer ?
#
loop_
_entity_poly.entity_id
_entity_poly.type
_entity_poly.pdbx_seq_one_letter_code
_entity_poly.pdbx_strand_id
1 'polypeptide(L)'
;MDNQPTRMERATDEFHIALATLDEAMIEVDDLQRKFDQVSGRIETLLMNTAKSPTANLGANLRSLNARSEVLRKALERARKGYAGARKAYHRAAQRHSAFHARHDHSLESAQSALADAERCKAALARTLGALMDRGFGDHAALPSAEERQSLPGHDGSYGYIQIDPARFLDSLIALERLLALDQDYDHPDRRHRPVSFLDVGCGTGRTLMLLRDCGVLDIDTMAGFDINAAQVETGRTLFGLQDNLSVADAMTYDFGGHDVVYSFRPFHDPDKMAAYETHLVATLRPSAYLIAVLPEDLARFANMDCLDPARNIWKKTGG
;
A
#
# COMPACT_ATOMS: atom_id res chain seq x y z
N MET A 1 11.97 -31.89 6.17
CA MET A 1 12.15 -30.42 6.07
C MET A 1 11.95 -29.89 7.48
N ASP A 2 13.02 -29.45 8.14
CA ASP A 2 12.93 -28.90 9.50
C ASP A 2 12.15 -27.59 9.45
N ASN A 3 11.05 -27.52 10.19
CA ASN A 3 10.19 -26.36 10.27
C ASN A 3 10.86 -25.32 11.16
N GLN A 4 11.70 -24.46 10.58
CA GLN A 4 12.33 -23.37 11.33
C GLN A 4 11.24 -22.38 11.78
N PRO A 5 11.20 -22.00 13.07
CA PRO A 5 10.21 -21.06 13.56
C PRO A 5 10.39 -19.71 12.86
N THR A 6 9.26 -19.15 12.45
CA THR A 6 9.13 -17.85 11.81
C THR A 6 9.69 -16.75 12.73
N ARG A 7 10.05 -15.60 12.14
CA ARG A 7 10.57 -14.46 12.91
C ARG A 7 9.58 -13.96 13.98
N MET A 8 8.28 -14.12 13.74
CA MET A 8 7.21 -13.75 14.68
C MET A 8 7.16 -14.72 15.86
N GLU A 9 7.14 -16.03 15.61
CA GLU A 9 7.16 -17.05 16.67
C GLU A 9 8.35 -16.85 17.62
N ARG A 10 9.55 -16.59 17.07
CA ARG A 10 10.73 -16.28 17.91
C ARG A 10 10.54 -15.05 18.78
N ALA A 11 9.94 -13.97 18.25
CA ALA A 11 9.70 -12.76 19.02
C ALA A 11 8.65 -12.97 20.12
N THR A 12 7.62 -13.78 19.87
CA THR A 12 6.60 -14.18 20.84
C THR A 12 7.21 -15.07 21.94
N ASP A 13 8.03 -16.06 21.57
CA ASP A 13 8.73 -16.91 22.53
C ASP A 13 9.66 -16.10 23.42
N GLU A 14 10.47 -15.20 22.84
CA GLU A 14 11.35 -14.30 23.60
C GLU A 14 10.56 -13.40 24.57
N PHE A 15 9.39 -12.92 24.16
CA PHE A 15 8.51 -12.14 25.02
C PHE A 15 7.98 -12.96 26.21
N HIS A 16 7.49 -14.18 25.95
CA HIS A 16 6.99 -15.07 27.00
C HIS A 16 8.10 -15.50 27.98
N ILE A 17 9.29 -15.83 27.47
CA ILE A 17 10.46 -16.15 28.30
C ILE A 17 10.84 -14.97 29.19
N ALA A 18 10.90 -13.75 28.62
CA ALA A 18 11.25 -12.56 29.38
C ALA A 18 10.19 -12.19 30.43
N LEU A 19 8.91 -12.42 30.14
CA LEU A 19 7.81 -12.24 31.08
C LEU A 19 7.92 -13.24 32.25
N ALA A 20 8.11 -14.53 31.96
CA ALA A 20 8.28 -15.56 32.99
C ALA A 20 9.50 -15.26 33.89
N THR A 21 10.61 -14.84 33.30
CA THR A 21 11.83 -14.46 34.04
C THR A 21 11.59 -13.23 34.93
N LEU A 22 10.78 -12.27 34.47
CA LEU A 22 10.40 -11.10 35.27
C LEU A 22 9.54 -11.50 36.48
N ASP A 23 8.56 -12.38 36.27
CA ASP A 23 7.67 -12.87 37.32
C ASP A 23 8.46 -13.66 38.38
N GLU A 24 9.36 -14.55 37.98
CA GLU A 24 10.24 -15.28 38.89
C GLU A 24 11.12 -14.33 39.72
N ALA A 25 11.74 -13.33 39.08
CA ALA A 25 12.58 -12.37 39.77
C ALA A 25 11.77 -11.47 40.75
N MET A 26 10.51 -11.17 40.43
CA MET A 26 9.61 -10.45 41.32
C MET A 26 9.27 -11.27 42.57
N ILE A 27 8.93 -12.55 42.38
CA ILE A 27 8.65 -13.49 43.49
C ILE A 27 9.87 -13.64 44.41
N GLU A 28 11.07 -13.74 43.86
CA GLU A 28 12.31 -13.84 44.66
C GLU A 28 12.54 -12.59 45.52
N VAL A 29 12.35 -11.40 44.96
CA VAL A 29 12.48 -10.12 45.70
C VAL A 29 11.48 -10.07 46.85
N ASP A 30 10.22 -10.43 46.61
CA ASP A 30 9.15 -10.41 47.62
C ASP A 30 9.39 -11.44 48.74
N ASP A 31 9.86 -12.64 48.41
CA ASP A 31 10.21 -13.66 49.39
C ASP A 31 11.39 -13.23 50.28
N LEU A 32 12.45 -12.68 49.69
CA LEU A 32 13.60 -12.17 50.44
C LEU A 32 13.24 -10.96 51.30
N GLN A 33 12.39 -10.06 50.81
CA GLN A 33 11.89 -8.92 51.57
C GLN A 33 11.11 -9.38 52.80
N ARG A 34 10.15 -10.30 52.65
CA ARG A 34 9.39 -10.88 53.78
C ARG A 34 10.30 -11.53 54.82
N LYS A 35 11.30 -12.30 54.39
CA LYS A 35 12.28 -12.93 55.28
C LYS A 35 13.13 -11.89 56.02
N PHE A 36 13.53 -10.81 55.35
CA PHE A 36 14.28 -9.71 55.95
C PHE A 36 13.45 -8.99 57.02
N ASP A 37 12.20 -8.64 56.70
CA ASP A 37 11.29 -7.95 57.61
C ASP A 37 11.00 -8.80 58.87
N GLN A 38 10.84 -10.12 58.71
CA GLN A 38 10.67 -11.03 59.83
C GLN A 38 11.88 -11.05 60.78
N VAL A 39 13.10 -11.03 60.24
CA VAL A 39 14.33 -10.99 61.06
C VAL A 39 14.47 -9.64 61.75
N SER A 40 14.19 -8.54 61.06
CA SER A 40 14.21 -7.17 61.62
C SER A 40 13.21 -7.02 62.76
N GLY A 41 11.96 -7.47 62.59
CA GLY A 41 10.95 -7.44 63.66
C GLY A 41 11.31 -8.29 64.88
N ARG A 42 12.03 -9.42 64.68
CA ARG A 42 12.58 -10.22 65.79
C ARG A 42 13.67 -9.48 66.56
N ILE A 43 14.55 -8.75 65.86
CA ILE A 43 15.59 -7.90 66.48
C ILE A 43 14.91 -6.81 67.33
N GLU A 44 13.93 -6.10 66.78
CA GLU A 44 13.17 -5.07 67.50
C GLU A 44 12.49 -5.61 68.75
N THR A 45 11.81 -6.76 68.63
CA THR A 45 11.14 -7.43 69.77
C THR A 45 12.15 -7.80 70.87
N LEU A 46 13.32 -8.34 70.52
CA LEU A 46 14.37 -8.65 71.49
C LEU A 46 14.90 -7.39 72.18
N LEU A 47 15.16 -6.31 71.44
CA LEU A 47 15.62 -5.05 72.01
C LEU A 47 14.60 -4.46 72.98
N MET A 48 13.31 -4.47 72.62
CA MET A 48 12.22 -4.03 73.49
C MET A 48 12.10 -4.88 74.76
N ASN A 49 12.23 -6.20 74.66
CA ASN A 49 12.17 -7.09 75.81
C ASN A 49 13.39 -6.95 76.73
N THR A 50 14.56 -6.64 76.18
CA THR A 50 15.78 -6.39 76.96
C THR A 50 15.62 -5.22 77.91
N ALA A 51 14.96 -4.15 77.46
CA ALA A 51 14.67 -2.98 78.28
C ALA A 51 13.79 -3.33 79.50
N LYS A 52 13.02 -4.42 79.42
CA LYS A 52 12.14 -4.90 80.50
C LYS A 52 12.80 -5.92 81.42
N SER A 53 13.63 -6.83 80.89
CA SER A 53 14.30 -7.85 81.69
C SER A 53 15.54 -8.43 80.97
N PRO A 54 16.78 -8.16 81.44
CA PRO A 54 18.00 -8.66 80.80
C PRO A 54 18.11 -10.19 80.86
N THR A 55 18.36 -10.85 79.72
CA THR A 55 18.61 -12.29 79.65
C THR A 55 20.08 -12.58 79.37
N ALA A 56 20.64 -13.64 79.98
CA ALA A 56 22.05 -14.01 79.83
C ALA A 56 22.48 -14.32 78.37
N ASN A 57 21.55 -14.69 77.49
CA ASN A 57 21.82 -15.09 76.11
C ASN A 57 21.59 -13.99 75.05
N LEU A 58 21.22 -12.78 75.47
CA LEU A 58 20.83 -11.72 74.55
C LEU A 58 21.91 -11.40 73.50
N GLY A 59 23.15 -11.22 73.93
CA GLY A 59 24.24 -10.83 73.04
C GLY A 59 24.50 -11.86 71.93
N ALA A 60 24.37 -13.15 72.25
CA ALA A 60 24.51 -14.22 71.26
C ALA A 60 23.35 -14.21 70.25
N ASN A 61 22.10 -14.06 70.72
CA ASN A 61 20.92 -13.99 69.88
C ASN A 61 20.95 -12.78 68.93
N LEU A 62 21.33 -11.60 69.44
CA LEU A 62 21.45 -10.38 68.63
C LEU A 62 22.54 -10.52 67.57
N ARG A 63 23.73 -11.05 67.92
CA ARG A 63 24.79 -11.30 66.93
C ARG A 63 24.33 -12.27 65.83
N SER A 64 23.62 -13.33 66.19
CA SER A 64 23.07 -14.29 65.23
C SER A 64 22.04 -13.66 64.29
N LEU A 65 21.08 -12.91 64.83
CA LEU A 65 20.06 -12.23 64.01
C LEU A 65 20.66 -11.13 63.13
N ASN A 66 21.64 -10.37 63.63
CA ASN A 66 22.36 -9.37 62.84
C ASN A 66 23.13 -10.01 61.68
N ALA A 67 23.82 -11.12 61.92
CA ALA A 67 24.50 -11.87 60.86
C ALA A 67 23.50 -12.37 59.81
N ARG A 68 22.34 -12.90 60.23
CA ARG A 68 21.28 -13.33 59.31
C ARG A 68 20.66 -12.17 58.52
N SER A 69 20.44 -11.02 59.17
CA SER A 69 19.93 -9.80 58.54
C SER A 69 20.89 -9.31 57.45
N GLU A 70 22.20 -9.32 57.73
CA GLU A 70 23.22 -8.91 56.76
C GLU A 70 23.29 -9.85 55.54
N VAL A 71 23.13 -11.16 55.75
CA VAL A 71 23.04 -12.14 54.66
C VAL A 71 21.80 -11.89 53.80
N LEU A 72 20.64 -11.67 54.41
CA LEU A 72 19.39 -11.36 53.71
C LEU A 72 19.47 -10.03 52.96
N ARG A 73 20.10 -9.01 53.54
CA ARG A 73 20.32 -7.70 52.89
C ARG A 73 21.12 -7.86 51.60
N LYS A 74 22.23 -8.59 51.62
CA LYS A 74 23.04 -8.89 50.43
C LYS A 74 22.31 -9.77 49.41
N ALA A 75 21.47 -10.69 49.86
CA ALA A 75 20.64 -11.49 48.96
C ALA A 75 19.58 -10.62 48.26
N LEU A 76 18.89 -9.77 49.03
CA LEU A 76 17.88 -8.83 48.52
C LEU A 76 18.48 -7.83 47.52
N GLU A 77 19.68 -7.29 47.79
CA GLU A 77 20.38 -6.41 46.85
C GLU A 77 20.66 -7.10 45.51
N ARG A 78 21.12 -8.36 45.55
CA ARG A 78 21.35 -9.18 44.35
C ARG A 78 20.04 -9.48 43.61
N ALA A 79 18.99 -9.88 44.33
CA ALA A 79 17.68 -10.15 43.75
C ALA A 79 17.08 -8.89 43.09
N ARG A 80 17.19 -7.72 43.73
CA ARG A 80 16.76 -6.43 43.16
C ARG A 80 17.52 -6.09 41.87
N LYS A 81 18.83 -6.38 41.82
CA LYS A 81 19.62 -6.23 40.58
C LYS A 81 19.16 -7.22 39.49
N GLY A 82 18.88 -8.46 39.86
CA GLY A 82 18.31 -9.48 38.97
C GLY A 82 16.97 -9.03 38.38
N TYR A 83 16.05 -8.59 39.24
CA TYR A 83 14.76 -8.02 38.86
C TYR A 83 14.89 -6.82 37.91
N ALA A 84 15.79 -5.86 38.20
CA ALA A 84 16.03 -4.73 37.29
C ALA A 84 16.52 -5.19 35.91
N GLY A 85 17.37 -6.23 35.87
CA GLY A 85 17.81 -6.88 34.63
C GLY A 85 16.66 -7.55 33.87
N ALA A 86 15.87 -8.37 34.55
CA ALA A 86 14.70 -9.06 33.99
C ALA A 86 13.67 -8.06 33.44
N ARG A 87 13.39 -6.98 34.19
CA ARG A 87 12.49 -5.91 33.76
C ARG A 87 12.99 -5.22 32.48
N LYS A 88 14.30 -4.94 32.38
CA LYS A 88 14.89 -4.38 31.15
C LYS A 88 14.81 -5.36 29.98
N ALA A 89 14.99 -6.65 30.21
CA ALA A 89 14.85 -7.68 29.18
C ALA A 89 13.40 -7.78 28.69
N TYR A 90 12.43 -7.83 29.61
CA TYR A 90 11.00 -7.80 29.31
C TYR A 90 10.62 -6.59 28.46
N HIS A 91 11.00 -5.37 28.84
CA HIS A 91 10.68 -4.18 28.04
C HIS A 91 11.24 -4.25 26.62
N ARG A 92 12.46 -4.75 26.43
CA ARG A 92 13.03 -4.94 25.08
C ARG A 92 12.31 -6.02 24.28
N ALA A 93 11.91 -7.12 24.92
CA ALA A 93 11.16 -8.18 24.26
C ALA A 93 9.75 -7.69 23.87
N ALA A 94 9.06 -6.98 24.77
CA ALA A 94 7.75 -6.39 24.53
C ALA A 94 7.76 -5.38 23.37
N GLN A 95 8.75 -4.49 23.32
CA GLN A 95 8.91 -3.55 22.20
C GLN A 95 9.13 -4.25 20.87
N ARG A 96 10.00 -5.28 20.84
CA ARG A 96 10.25 -6.07 19.63
C ARG A 96 9.00 -6.82 19.19
N HIS A 97 8.30 -7.47 20.11
CA HIS A 97 7.04 -8.16 19.85
C HIS A 97 5.97 -7.23 19.26
N SER A 98 5.77 -6.06 19.88
CA SER A 98 4.83 -5.04 19.41
C SER A 98 5.19 -4.53 18.01
N ALA A 99 6.48 -4.26 17.75
CA ALA A 99 6.93 -3.82 16.42
C ALA A 99 6.75 -4.91 15.35
N PHE A 100 6.88 -6.19 15.71
CA PHE A 100 6.61 -7.29 14.78
C PHE A 100 5.11 -7.43 14.49
N HIS A 101 4.26 -7.35 15.51
CA HIS A 101 2.81 -7.36 15.33
C HIS A 101 2.34 -6.21 14.43
N ALA A 102 2.78 -4.98 14.68
CA ALA A 102 2.41 -3.84 13.84
C ALA A 102 2.79 -4.02 12.36
N ARG A 103 3.98 -4.60 12.08
CA ARG A 103 4.39 -4.92 10.70
C ARG A 103 3.56 -6.05 10.09
N HIS A 104 3.24 -7.07 10.88
CA HIS A 104 2.41 -8.18 10.44
C HIS A 104 1.00 -7.71 10.09
N ASP A 105 0.39 -6.91 10.96
CA ASP A 105 -0.96 -6.36 10.76
C ASP A 105 -1.00 -5.49 9.50
N HIS A 106 -0.02 -4.60 9.31
CA HIS A 106 0.10 -3.81 8.09
C HIS A 106 0.28 -4.69 6.83
N SER A 107 1.08 -5.77 6.92
CA SER A 107 1.24 -6.71 5.81
C SER A 107 -0.04 -7.47 5.49
N LEU A 108 -0.84 -7.80 6.51
CA LEU A 108 -2.11 -8.49 6.35
C LEU A 108 -3.15 -7.56 5.70
N GLU A 109 -3.26 -6.31 6.15
CA GLU A 109 -4.11 -5.28 5.54
C GLU A 109 -3.73 -5.07 4.06
N SER A 110 -2.43 -4.96 3.76
CA SER A 110 -1.93 -4.84 2.39
C SER A 110 -2.29 -6.06 1.54
N ALA A 111 -2.16 -7.27 2.08
CA ALA A 111 -2.50 -8.50 1.35
C ALA A 111 -4.01 -8.63 1.10
N GLN A 112 -4.84 -8.25 2.08
CA GLN A 112 -6.30 -8.20 1.94
C GLN A 112 -6.72 -7.19 0.86
N SER A 113 -6.11 -6.00 0.87
CA SER A 113 -6.35 -4.98 -0.17
C SER A 113 -5.97 -5.47 -1.56
N ALA A 114 -4.82 -6.14 -1.71
CA ALA A 114 -4.37 -6.70 -2.98
C ALA A 114 -5.27 -7.85 -3.46
N LEU A 115 -5.76 -8.70 -2.55
CA LEU A 115 -6.72 -9.75 -2.89
C LEU A 115 -8.05 -9.15 -3.39
N ALA A 116 -8.57 -8.13 -2.71
CA ALA A 116 -9.77 -7.43 -3.14
C ALA A 116 -9.61 -6.81 -4.54
N ASP A 117 -8.43 -6.24 -4.86
CA ASP A 117 -8.14 -5.76 -6.22
C ASP A 117 -8.10 -6.87 -7.25
N ALA A 118 -7.45 -7.99 -6.93
CA ALA A 118 -7.39 -9.13 -7.83
C ALA A 118 -8.81 -9.66 -8.13
N GLU A 119 -9.69 -9.71 -7.13
CA GLU A 119 -11.09 -10.09 -7.30
C GLU A 119 -11.87 -9.08 -8.16
N ARG A 120 -11.68 -7.78 -7.93
CA ARG A 120 -12.28 -6.73 -8.78
C ARG A 120 -11.80 -6.82 -10.23
N CYS A 121 -10.49 -7.03 -10.45
CA CYS A 121 -9.89 -7.20 -11.77
C CYS A 121 -10.45 -8.45 -12.46
N LYS A 122 -10.52 -9.58 -11.76
CA LYS A 122 -11.14 -10.80 -12.25
C LYS A 122 -12.60 -10.59 -12.64
N ALA A 123 -13.39 -9.91 -11.81
CA ALA A 123 -14.79 -9.61 -12.11
C ALA A 123 -14.94 -8.67 -13.32
N ALA A 124 -14.07 -7.66 -13.43
CA ALA A 124 -14.00 -6.73 -14.56
C ALA A 124 -13.66 -7.45 -15.87
N LEU A 125 -12.66 -8.33 -15.86
CA LEU A 125 -12.31 -9.20 -16.99
C LEU A 125 -13.49 -10.11 -17.37
N ALA A 126 -14.14 -10.73 -16.39
CA ALA A 126 -15.29 -11.60 -16.64
C ALA A 126 -16.46 -10.84 -17.31
N ARG A 127 -16.79 -9.63 -16.85
CA ARG A 127 -17.81 -8.77 -17.49
C ARG A 127 -17.45 -8.42 -18.92
N THR A 128 -16.20 -8.03 -19.13
CA THR A 128 -15.68 -7.69 -20.46
C THR A 128 -15.75 -8.89 -21.41
N LEU A 129 -15.32 -10.07 -20.96
CA LEU A 129 -15.39 -11.29 -21.75
C LEU A 129 -16.84 -11.70 -22.06
N GLY A 130 -17.75 -11.58 -21.08
CA GLY A 130 -19.17 -11.78 -21.30
C GLY A 130 -19.73 -10.85 -22.38
N ALA A 131 -19.47 -9.55 -22.26
CA ALA A 131 -19.91 -8.56 -23.24
C ALA A 131 -19.32 -8.80 -24.64
N LEU A 132 -18.07 -9.26 -24.73
CA LEU A 132 -17.45 -9.67 -25.98
C LEU A 132 -18.14 -10.90 -26.60
N MET A 133 -18.46 -11.90 -25.78
CA MET A 133 -19.17 -13.11 -26.24
C MET A 133 -20.60 -12.79 -26.69
N ASP A 134 -21.32 -11.92 -25.97
CA ASP A 134 -22.71 -11.56 -26.25
C ASP A 134 -22.87 -10.77 -27.55
N ARG A 135 -21.87 -9.97 -27.93
CA ARG A 135 -21.86 -9.27 -29.22
C ARG A 135 -21.65 -10.21 -30.41
N GLY A 136 -21.39 -11.49 -30.13
CA GLY A 136 -20.93 -12.47 -31.09
C GLY A 136 -19.48 -12.16 -31.48
N PHE A 137 -18.64 -13.19 -31.54
CA PHE A 137 -17.49 -13.15 -32.43
C PHE A 137 -18.04 -13.12 -33.86
N GLY A 138 -18.58 -11.98 -34.29
CA GLY A 138 -18.92 -11.75 -35.67
C GLY A 138 -17.66 -11.98 -36.51
N ASP A 139 -17.85 -12.55 -37.69
CA ASP A 139 -16.84 -13.09 -38.61
C ASP A 139 -15.91 -12.01 -39.22
N HIS A 140 -15.48 -11.04 -38.42
CA HIS A 140 -15.02 -9.75 -38.88
C HIS A 140 -13.53 -9.51 -38.61
N ALA A 141 -12.85 -9.54 -39.75
CA ALA A 141 -11.66 -8.82 -40.15
C ALA A 141 -10.33 -9.28 -39.53
N ALA A 142 -9.49 -9.79 -40.42
CA ALA A 142 -8.07 -10.04 -40.21
C ALA A 142 -7.44 -8.89 -39.42
N LEU A 143 -6.84 -9.22 -38.28
CA LEU A 143 -5.94 -8.31 -37.58
C LEU A 143 -4.92 -7.79 -38.60
N PRO A 144 -4.64 -6.47 -38.64
CA PRO A 144 -3.63 -5.93 -39.54
C PRO A 144 -2.32 -6.71 -39.39
N SER A 145 -1.68 -6.93 -40.53
CA SER A 145 -0.42 -7.64 -40.67
C SER A 145 0.66 -7.02 -39.78
N ALA A 146 1.71 -7.77 -39.45
CA ALA A 146 2.78 -7.27 -38.58
C ALA A 146 3.50 -6.02 -39.16
N GLU A 147 3.48 -5.82 -40.48
CA GLU A 147 4.07 -4.67 -41.18
C GLU A 147 3.23 -3.39 -41.00
N GLU A 148 1.90 -3.49 -40.98
CA GLU A 148 0.98 -2.36 -40.68
C GLU A 148 1.09 -1.87 -39.22
N ARG A 149 1.79 -2.62 -38.35
CA ARG A 149 1.96 -2.28 -36.92
C ARG A 149 3.16 -1.38 -36.63
N GLN A 150 4.14 -1.26 -37.53
CA GLN A 150 5.41 -0.58 -37.23
C GLN A 150 5.50 0.87 -37.70
N SER A 151 4.76 1.27 -38.74
CA SER A 151 4.80 2.65 -39.24
C SER A 151 3.47 3.04 -39.88
N LEU A 152 3.00 4.26 -39.61
CA LEU A 152 1.83 4.86 -40.24
C LEU A 152 2.27 5.63 -41.49
N PRO A 153 1.81 5.27 -42.69
CA PRO A 153 2.14 6.01 -43.91
C PRO A 153 1.73 7.49 -43.78
N GLY A 154 2.68 8.40 -44.02
CA GLY A 154 2.44 9.86 -43.95
C GLY A 154 2.54 10.47 -42.54
N HIS A 155 2.88 9.68 -41.52
CA HIS A 155 3.00 10.14 -40.13
C HIS A 155 4.35 9.75 -39.52
N ASP A 156 5.44 10.20 -40.16
CA ASP A 156 6.82 9.98 -39.70
C ASP A 156 6.97 10.30 -38.21
N GLY A 157 7.63 9.43 -37.43
CA GLY A 157 7.82 9.61 -35.99
C GLY A 157 6.68 9.13 -35.08
N SER A 158 5.54 8.68 -35.63
CA SER A 158 4.42 8.10 -34.86
C SER A 158 4.52 6.58 -34.80
N TYR A 159 4.09 5.96 -33.70
CA TYR A 159 3.95 4.49 -33.67
C TYR A 159 2.72 4.05 -34.49
N GLY A 160 2.80 2.84 -35.07
CA GLY A 160 1.61 2.15 -35.59
C GLY A 160 0.78 1.53 -34.46
N TYR A 161 0.03 0.47 -34.75
CA TYR A 161 -0.81 -0.18 -33.74
C TYR A 161 0.03 -0.87 -32.65
N ILE A 162 -0.12 -0.41 -31.39
CA ILE A 162 0.46 -1.06 -30.22
C ILE A 162 -0.62 -1.81 -29.44
N GLN A 163 -0.45 -3.11 -29.27
CA GLN A 163 -1.36 -3.91 -28.48
C GLN A 163 -1.16 -3.66 -26.98
N ILE A 164 -2.22 -3.24 -26.30
CA ILE A 164 -2.26 -3.09 -24.84
C ILE A 164 -2.61 -4.43 -24.18
N ASP A 165 -1.96 -4.72 -23.06
CA ASP A 165 -2.32 -5.81 -22.15
C ASP A 165 -3.58 -5.43 -21.35
N PRO A 166 -4.73 -6.13 -21.54
CA PRO A 166 -5.95 -5.83 -20.82
C PRO A 166 -5.81 -5.92 -19.29
N ALA A 167 -4.98 -6.84 -18.78
CA ALA A 167 -4.81 -6.98 -17.34
C ALA A 167 -4.12 -5.75 -16.75
N ARG A 168 -3.08 -5.23 -17.42
CA ARG A 168 -2.37 -4.01 -17.02
C ARG A 168 -3.28 -2.77 -17.11
N PHE A 169 -4.10 -2.69 -18.15
CA PHE A 169 -5.07 -1.59 -18.28
C PHE A 169 -6.09 -1.60 -17.13
N LEU A 170 -6.70 -2.75 -16.84
CA LEU A 170 -7.67 -2.86 -15.75
C LEU A 170 -7.06 -2.63 -14.37
N ASP A 171 -5.83 -3.10 -14.14
CA ASP A 171 -5.09 -2.80 -12.91
C ASP A 171 -4.86 -1.28 -12.75
N SER A 172 -4.58 -0.58 -13.86
CA SER A 172 -4.48 0.89 -13.87
C SER A 172 -5.82 1.57 -13.55
N LEU A 173 -6.93 1.06 -14.09
CA LEU A 173 -8.27 1.60 -13.78
C LEU A 173 -8.67 1.37 -12.31
N ILE A 174 -8.32 0.23 -11.72
CA ILE A 174 -8.64 -0.07 -10.31
C ILE A 174 -7.85 0.85 -9.38
N ALA A 175 -6.57 1.08 -9.67
CA ALA A 175 -5.76 2.03 -8.93
C ALA A 175 -6.29 3.46 -9.08
N LEU A 176 -6.66 3.87 -10.31
CA LEU A 176 -7.27 5.17 -10.56
C LEU A 176 -8.58 5.34 -9.78
N GLU A 177 -9.46 4.34 -9.77
CA GLU A 177 -10.73 4.40 -9.04
C GLU A 177 -10.54 4.65 -7.54
N ARG A 178 -9.50 4.06 -6.95
CA ARG A 178 -9.15 4.31 -5.54
C ARG A 178 -8.66 5.73 -5.31
N LEU A 179 -7.84 6.24 -6.22
CA LEU A 179 -7.34 7.61 -6.14
C LEU A 179 -8.49 8.60 -6.26
N LEU A 180 -9.39 8.41 -7.23
CA LEU A 180 -10.60 9.22 -7.39
C LEU A 180 -11.49 9.17 -6.14
N ALA A 181 -11.65 8.00 -5.52
CA ALA A 181 -12.46 7.86 -4.31
C ALA A 181 -11.88 8.51 -3.05
N LEU A 182 -10.62 8.94 -3.09
CA LEU A 182 -9.94 9.65 -2.00
C LEU A 182 -9.71 11.13 -2.33
N ASP A 183 -10.05 11.55 -3.55
CA ASP A 183 -9.77 12.88 -4.07
C ASP A 183 -10.98 13.79 -3.92
N GLN A 184 -10.82 14.85 -3.13
CA GLN A 184 -11.87 15.82 -2.85
C GLN A 184 -12.43 16.49 -4.11
N ASP A 185 -11.62 16.65 -5.16
CA ASP A 185 -12.07 17.22 -6.45
C ASP A 185 -13.09 16.32 -7.19
N TYR A 186 -13.22 15.08 -6.73
CA TYR A 186 -14.10 14.05 -7.27
C TYR A 186 -15.13 13.55 -6.27
N ASP A 187 -15.31 14.23 -5.12
CA ASP A 187 -16.31 13.86 -4.11
C ASP A 187 -17.74 13.83 -4.69
N HIS A 188 -18.54 12.89 -4.18
CA HIS A 188 -19.96 12.78 -4.51
C HIS A 188 -20.74 12.27 -3.28
N PRO A 189 -21.95 12.80 -2.99
CA PRO A 189 -22.68 12.43 -1.77
C PRO A 189 -23.08 10.95 -1.70
N ASP A 190 -23.49 10.38 -2.82
CA ASP A 190 -24.06 9.01 -2.87
C ASP A 190 -23.17 7.99 -3.60
N ARG A 191 -21.97 8.39 -4.02
CA ARG A 191 -21.08 7.56 -4.84
C ARG A 191 -19.66 7.65 -4.29
N ARG A 192 -18.82 6.67 -4.63
CA ARG A 192 -17.41 6.68 -4.19
C ARG A 192 -16.64 7.86 -4.76
N HIS A 193 -16.97 8.28 -5.97
CA HIS A 193 -16.53 9.50 -6.62
C HIS A 193 -17.62 9.92 -7.63
N ARG A 194 -17.61 11.17 -8.10
CA ARG A 194 -18.51 11.61 -9.18
C ARG A 194 -18.14 10.92 -10.51
N PRO A 195 -19.10 10.72 -11.43
CA PRO A 195 -18.79 10.27 -12.79
C PRO A 195 -17.70 11.09 -13.47
N VAL A 196 -16.85 10.43 -14.26
CA VAL A 196 -15.71 11.05 -14.95
C VAL A 196 -15.85 11.04 -16.46
N SER A 197 -15.29 12.06 -17.11
CA SER A 197 -15.03 12.14 -18.55
C SER A 197 -13.67 11.52 -18.88
N PHE A 198 -13.65 10.50 -19.75
CA PHE A 198 -12.45 9.73 -20.07
C PHE A 198 -12.03 9.91 -21.54
N LEU A 199 -10.74 10.11 -21.77
CA LEU A 199 -10.15 10.19 -23.10
C LEU A 199 -9.06 9.13 -23.32
N ASP A 200 -9.12 8.42 -24.44
CA ASP A 200 -8.05 7.52 -24.93
C ASP A 200 -7.31 8.14 -26.12
N VAL A 201 -6.03 8.48 -25.93
CA VAL A 201 -5.18 9.13 -26.94
C VAL A 201 -4.43 8.11 -27.77
N GLY A 202 -4.63 8.14 -29.09
CA GLY A 202 -4.07 7.12 -29.99
C GLY A 202 -4.80 5.79 -29.82
N CYS A 203 -6.12 5.84 -29.80
CA CYS A 203 -6.95 4.71 -29.41
C CYS A 203 -6.96 3.55 -30.43
N GLY A 204 -6.41 3.73 -31.63
CA GLY A 204 -6.52 2.81 -32.75
C GLY A 204 -7.99 2.51 -33.05
N THR A 205 -8.36 1.22 -32.97
CA THR A 205 -9.76 0.78 -33.11
C THR A 205 -10.64 1.06 -31.89
N GLY A 206 -10.11 1.65 -30.80
CA GLY A 206 -10.89 1.90 -29.58
C GLY A 206 -11.06 0.66 -28.69
N ARG A 207 -10.17 -0.33 -28.80
CA ARG A 207 -10.21 -1.54 -27.96
C ARG A 207 -10.20 -1.19 -26.46
N THR A 208 -9.37 -0.24 -26.04
CA THR A 208 -9.29 0.21 -24.64
C THR A 208 -10.59 0.85 -24.18
N LEU A 209 -11.24 1.67 -25.02
CA LEU A 209 -12.55 2.24 -24.73
C LEU A 209 -13.66 1.19 -24.62
N MET A 210 -13.61 0.16 -25.46
CA MET A 210 -14.52 -0.98 -25.32
C MET A 210 -14.28 -1.72 -23.99
N LEU A 211 -13.01 -1.95 -23.59
CA LEU A 211 -12.70 -2.52 -22.29
C LEU A 211 -13.23 -1.63 -21.16
N LEU A 212 -13.00 -0.31 -21.24
CA LEU A 212 -13.45 0.67 -20.26
C LEU A 212 -14.98 0.60 -20.07
N ARG A 213 -15.72 0.68 -21.17
CA ARG A 213 -17.20 0.61 -21.18
C ARG A 213 -17.72 -0.63 -20.48
N ASP A 214 -17.12 -1.78 -20.75
CA ASP A 214 -17.68 -3.08 -20.34
C ASP A 214 -17.15 -3.56 -18.98
N CYS A 215 -15.99 -3.08 -18.56
CA CYS A 215 -15.36 -3.56 -17.34
C CYS A 215 -16.05 -3.06 -16.07
N GLY A 216 -16.76 -1.92 -16.12
CA GLY A 216 -17.50 -1.36 -14.97
C GLY A 216 -16.63 -1.08 -13.75
N VAL A 217 -15.34 -0.76 -13.96
CA VAL A 217 -14.42 -0.40 -12.88
C VAL A 217 -14.62 1.06 -12.46
N LEU A 218 -14.77 1.95 -13.45
CA LEU A 218 -15.00 3.38 -13.25
C LEU A 218 -16.46 3.75 -13.54
N ASP A 219 -16.95 4.74 -12.80
CA ASP A 219 -18.20 5.42 -13.12
C ASP A 219 -17.93 6.49 -14.19
N ILE A 220 -18.34 6.21 -15.42
CA ILE A 220 -18.05 7.01 -16.60
C ILE A 220 -19.29 7.82 -17.00
N ASP A 221 -19.15 9.13 -17.08
CA ASP A 221 -20.17 10.02 -17.65
C ASP A 221 -20.06 10.04 -19.17
N THR A 222 -18.87 10.36 -19.66
CA THR A 222 -18.55 10.41 -21.08
C THR A 222 -17.22 9.70 -21.34
N MET A 223 -17.11 9.06 -22.49
CA MET A 223 -15.85 8.51 -22.97
C MET A 223 -15.61 8.92 -24.42
N ALA A 224 -14.37 9.25 -24.73
CA ALA A 224 -13.94 9.61 -26.07
C ALA A 224 -12.59 8.97 -26.38
N GLY A 225 -12.31 8.79 -27.66
CA GLY A 225 -11.01 8.42 -28.15
C GLY A 225 -10.75 9.06 -29.50
N PHE A 226 -9.48 9.24 -29.80
CA PHE A 226 -9.09 9.61 -31.14
C PHE A 226 -7.82 8.91 -31.57
N ASP A 227 -7.71 8.74 -32.88
CA ASP A 227 -6.51 8.29 -33.55
C ASP A 227 -6.31 9.13 -34.81
N ILE A 228 -5.06 9.29 -35.23
CA ILE A 228 -4.74 10.00 -36.48
C ILE A 228 -5.11 9.15 -37.70
N ASN A 229 -5.17 7.82 -37.55
CA ASN A 229 -5.53 6.88 -38.60
C ASN A 229 -7.06 6.74 -38.72
N ALA A 230 -7.64 7.43 -39.70
CA ALA A 230 -9.07 7.38 -40.00
C ALA A 230 -9.63 5.96 -40.25
N ALA A 231 -8.83 5.05 -40.83
CA ALA A 231 -9.29 3.68 -41.08
C ALA A 231 -9.44 2.87 -39.79
N GLN A 232 -8.56 3.10 -38.81
CA GLN A 232 -8.66 2.47 -37.49
C GLN A 232 -9.88 3.00 -36.72
N VAL A 233 -10.10 4.32 -36.76
CA VAL A 233 -11.27 4.97 -36.17
C VAL A 233 -12.56 4.38 -36.76
N GLU A 234 -12.66 4.29 -38.09
CA GLU A 234 -13.86 3.76 -38.75
C GLU A 234 -14.10 2.27 -38.44
N THR A 235 -13.00 1.49 -38.39
CA THR A 235 -13.06 0.10 -37.95
C THR A 235 -13.60 0.01 -36.53
N GLY A 236 -13.12 0.84 -35.61
CA GLY A 236 -13.57 0.88 -34.21
C GLY A 236 -15.05 1.24 -34.05
N ARG A 237 -15.52 2.25 -34.81
CA ARG A 237 -16.94 2.65 -34.82
C ARG A 237 -17.83 1.49 -35.23
N THR A 238 -17.46 0.79 -36.30
CA THR A 238 -18.25 -0.33 -36.83
C THR A 238 -18.15 -1.57 -35.94
N LEU A 239 -16.93 -1.97 -35.56
CA LEU A 239 -16.66 -3.24 -34.86
C LEU A 239 -17.13 -3.22 -33.39
N PHE A 240 -16.92 -2.10 -32.68
CA PHE A 240 -17.19 -2.03 -31.24
C PHE A 240 -18.41 -1.18 -30.87
N GLY A 241 -19.07 -0.58 -31.87
CA GLY A 241 -20.20 0.33 -31.65
C GLY A 241 -19.78 1.56 -30.87
N LEU A 242 -18.73 2.25 -31.34
CA LEU A 242 -18.14 3.44 -30.70
C LEU A 242 -18.32 4.70 -31.56
N GLN A 243 -19.44 4.80 -32.29
CA GLN A 243 -19.71 5.80 -33.32
C GLN A 243 -19.38 7.23 -32.86
N ASP A 244 -20.10 7.69 -31.84
CA ASP A 244 -19.98 9.06 -31.31
C ASP A 244 -18.80 9.21 -30.34
N ASN A 245 -18.14 8.10 -29.98
CA ASN A 245 -17.03 8.08 -29.03
C ASN A 245 -15.66 8.14 -29.72
N LEU A 246 -15.56 7.80 -31.01
CA LEU A 246 -14.29 7.86 -31.74
C LEU A 246 -14.26 9.01 -32.73
N SER A 247 -13.11 9.67 -32.85
CA SER A 247 -12.87 10.75 -33.80
C SER A 247 -11.47 10.67 -34.41
N VAL A 248 -11.26 11.37 -35.53
CA VAL A 248 -9.94 11.52 -36.14
C VAL A 248 -9.36 12.84 -35.66
N ALA A 249 -8.22 12.80 -34.98
CA ALA A 249 -7.54 13.99 -34.48
C ALA A 249 -6.02 13.77 -34.32
N ASP A 250 -5.27 14.87 -34.23
CA ASP A 250 -3.84 14.87 -34.00
C ASP A 250 -3.53 15.19 -32.53
N ALA A 251 -2.82 14.29 -31.85
CA ALA A 251 -2.40 14.44 -30.46
C ALA A 251 -1.56 15.71 -30.21
N MET A 252 -0.88 16.24 -31.24
CA MET A 252 -0.08 17.46 -31.15
C MET A 252 -0.91 18.75 -31.08
N THR A 253 -2.19 18.69 -31.41
CA THR A 253 -3.08 19.87 -31.48
C THR A 253 -4.40 19.71 -30.74
N TYR A 254 -4.71 18.50 -30.26
CA TYR A 254 -5.93 18.22 -29.51
C TYR A 254 -5.98 18.97 -28.18
N ASP A 255 -7.16 19.44 -27.77
CA ASP A 255 -7.37 20.10 -26.47
C ASP A 255 -7.80 19.07 -25.40
N PHE A 256 -6.94 18.86 -24.41
CA PHE A 256 -7.18 17.89 -23.33
C PHE A 256 -8.01 18.45 -22.16
N GLY A 257 -8.34 19.75 -22.16
CA GLY A 257 -8.97 20.42 -21.02
C GLY A 257 -10.39 19.95 -20.71
N GLY A 258 -11.07 19.31 -21.66
CA GLY A 258 -12.43 18.80 -21.51
C GLY A 258 -12.57 17.50 -20.70
N HIS A 259 -11.46 16.88 -20.29
CA HIS A 259 -11.47 15.52 -19.74
C HIS A 259 -10.96 15.46 -18.30
N ASP A 260 -11.62 14.64 -17.49
CA ASP A 260 -11.20 14.32 -16.13
C ASP A 260 -10.04 13.34 -16.11
N VAL A 261 -10.06 12.37 -17.03
CA VAL A 261 -9.06 11.30 -17.12
C VAL A 261 -8.58 11.22 -18.56
N VAL A 262 -7.28 11.33 -18.75
CA VAL A 262 -6.62 11.06 -20.04
C VAL A 262 -5.77 9.81 -19.91
N TYR A 263 -5.96 8.86 -20.81
CA TYR A 263 -5.10 7.70 -20.99
C TYR A 263 -4.27 7.90 -22.26
N SER A 264 -2.95 7.79 -22.12
CA SER A 264 -2.04 7.94 -23.25
C SER A 264 -0.94 6.89 -23.22
N PHE A 265 -0.82 6.14 -24.32
CA PHE A 265 0.16 5.07 -24.48
C PHE A 265 1.07 5.35 -25.68
N ARG A 266 2.19 6.05 -25.42
CA ARG A 266 3.31 6.27 -26.37
C ARG A 266 2.87 6.58 -27.81
N PRO A 267 2.29 7.75 -28.10
CA PRO A 267 1.87 8.07 -29.46
C PRO A 267 3.05 8.23 -30.45
N PHE A 268 4.24 8.61 -29.97
CA PHE A 268 5.42 8.89 -30.80
C PHE A 268 6.64 8.02 -30.44
N HIS A 269 7.42 7.62 -31.43
CA HIS A 269 8.73 6.99 -31.22
C HIS A 269 9.88 7.99 -31.40
N ASP A 270 9.62 9.08 -32.11
CA ASP A 270 10.52 10.22 -32.24
C ASP A 270 10.60 10.98 -30.89
N PRO A 271 11.79 11.14 -30.30
CA PRO A 271 11.94 11.79 -28.99
C PRO A 271 11.51 13.25 -28.97
N ASP A 272 11.78 14.01 -30.03
CA ASP A 272 11.46 15.43 -30.09
C ASP A 272 9.95 15.64 -30.19
N LYS A 273 9.26 14.80 -30.99
CA LYS A 273 7.79 14.79 -31.05
C LYS A 273 7.16 14.35 -29.74
N MET A 274 7.73 13.36 -29.06
CA MET A 274 7.24 12.93 -27.75
C MET A 274 7.34 14.06 -26.71
N ALA A 275 8.50 14.73 -26.63
CA ALA A 275 8.70 15.83 -25.69
C ALA A 275 7.76 17.01 -25.98
N ALA A 276 7.55 17.34 -27.26
CA ALA A 276 6.61 18.37 -27.67
C ALA A 276 5.16 17.99 -27.36
N TYR A 277 4.77 16.73 -27.59
CA TYR A 277 3.47 16.20 -27.20
C TYR A 277 3.23 16.28 -25.70
N GLU A 278 4.18 15.83 -24.87
CA GLU A 278 4.06 15.88 -23.41
C GLU A 278 3.88 17.30 -22.89
N THR A 279 4.64 18.24 -23.46
CA THR A 279 4.52 19.66 -23.13
C THR A 279 3.12 20.18 -23.46
N HIS A 280 2.60 19.86 -24.66
CA HIS A 280 1.25 20.26 -25.08
C HIS A 280 0.15 19.62 -24.23
N LEU A 281 0.28 18.31 -23.96
CA LEU A 281 -0.62 17.54 -23.10
C LEU A 281 -0.73 18.19 -21.72
N VAL A 282 0.40 18.40 -21.04
CA VAL A 282 0.41 18.99 -19.70
C VAL A 282 -0.07 20.44 -19.72
N ALA A 283 0.22 21.21 -20.77
CA ALA A 283 -0.21 22.60 -20.88
C ALA A 283 -1.74 22.78 -21.03
N THR A 284 -2.41 21.83 -21.68
CA THR A 284 -3.86 21.91 -21.96
C THR A 284 -4.71 21.02 -21.07
N LEU A 285 -4.10 20.08 -20.31
CA LEU A 285 -4.79 19.36 -19.24
C LEU A 285 -5.36 20.35 -18.21
N ARG A 286 -6.65 20.20 -17.90
CA ARG A 286 -7.30 20.98 -16.86
C ARG A 286 -6.73 20.65 -15.47
N PRO A 287 -6.78 21.60 -14.53
CA PRO A 287 -6.49 21.32 -13.12
C PRO A 287 -7.31 20.13 -12.60
N SER A 288 -6.68 19.34 -11.74
CA SER A 288 -7.24 18.14 -11.13
C SER A 288 -7.54 16.98 -12.10
N ALA A 289 -7.19 17.10 -13.39
CA ALA A 289 -7.25 15.97 -14.30
C ALA A 289 -6.24 14.89 -13.90
N TYR A 290 -6.62 13.64 -14.09
CA TYR A 290 -5.76 12.48 -14.00
C TYR A 290 -5.20 12.11 -15.37
N LEU A 291 -3.95 11.68 -15.39
CA LEU A 291 -3.27 11.17 -16.57
C LEU A 291 -2.70 9.79 -16.26
N ILE A 292 -3.16 8.78 -16.99
CA ILE A 292 -2.51 7.46 -17.04
C ILE A 292 -1.54 7.51 -18.23
N ALA A 293 -0.28 7.83 -17.94
CA ALA A 293 0.74 8.11 -18.94
C ALA A 293 1.78 6.99 -18.99
N VAL A 294 1.65 6.04 -19.92
CA VAL A 294 2.71 5.03 -20.14
C VAL A 294 3.80 5.61 -21.07
N LEU A 295 4.31 6.78 -20.71
CA LEU A 295 5.23 7.58 -21.52
C LEU A 295 6.69 7.23 -21.21
N PRO A 296 7.64 7.56 -22.10
CA PRO A 296 9.06 7.26 -21.87
C PRO A 296 9.72 8.22 -20.89
N GLU A 297 9.25 9.47 -20.77
CA GLU A 297 9.84 10.48 -19.91
C GLU A 297 9.07 10.65 -18.59
N ASP A 298 9.79 11.09 -17.56
CA ASP A 298 9.23 11.36 -16.23
C ASP A 298 8.52 12.72 -16.23
N LEU A 299 7.21 12.71 -15.97
CA LEU A 299 6.39 13.92 -15.95
C LEU A 299 6.63 14.79 -14.72
N ALA A 300 7.40 14.33 -13.72
CA ALA A 300 7.80 15.14 -12.56
C ALA A 300 8.64 16.37 -12.96
N ARG A 301 9.14 16.44 -14.20
CA ARG A 301 9.77 17.65 -14.75
C ARG A 301 8.81 18.84 -14.88
N PHE A 302 7.50 18.58 -14.93
CA PHE A 302 6.48 19.61 -14.95
C PHE A 302 6.03 19.91 -13.52
N ALA A 303 6.22 21.15 -13.07
CA ALA A 303 5.99 21.55 -11.67
C ALA A 303 4.54 21.41 -11.18
N ASN A 304 3.59 21.20 -12.09
CA ASN A 304 2.15 21.06 -11.81
C ASN A 304 1.66 19.63 -12.10
N MET A 305 2.54 18.64 -12.07
CA MET A 305 2.21 17.22 -12.21
C MET A 305 2.71 16.45 -11.00
N ASP A 306 1.78 15.84 -10.26
CA ASP A 306 2.09 15.02 -9.10
C ASP A 306 1.98 13.54 -9.49
N CYS A 307 3.04 12.75 -9.24
CA CYS A 307 3.00 11.30 -9.43
C CYS A 307 2.29 10.65 -8.23
N LEU A 308 1.13 10.05 -8.46
CA LEU A 308 0.33 9.43 -7.41
C LEU A 308 0.52 7.90 -7.35
N ASP A 309 0.76 7.25 -8.49
CA ASP A 309 1.14 5.84 -8.56
C ASP A 309 2.25 5.64 -9.60
N PRO A 310 3.54 5.61 -9.17
CA PRO A 310 4.66 5.39 -10.08
C PRO A 310 4.65 4.02 -10.76
N ALA A 311 4.12 2.98 -10.12
CA ALA A 311 4.09 1.63 -10.70
C ALA A 311 3.16 1.56 -11.91
N ARG A 312 2.09 2.37 -11.89
CA ARG A 312 1.07 2.42 -12.95
C ARG A 312 1.17 3.68 -13.81
N ASN A 313 2.09 4.59 -13.51
CA ASN A 313 2.25 5.89 -14.14
C ASN A 313 0.95 6.71 -14.11
N ILE A 314 0.34 6.80 -12.93
CA ILE A 314 -0.83 7.64 -12.69
C ILE A 314 -0.37 8.97 -12.11
N TRP A 315 -0.72 10.04 -12.81
CA TRP A 315 -0.37 11.41 -12.48
C TRP A 315 -1.63 12.23 -12.27
N LYS A 316 -1.54 13.28 -11.44
CA LYS A 316 -2.58 14.29 -11.28
C LYS A 316 -2.03 15.67 -11.60
N LYS A 317 -2.79 16.46 -12.35
CA LYS A 317 -2.51 17.87 -12.60
C LYS A 317 -2.81 18.70 -11.36
N THR A 318 -1.79 19.31 -10.76
CA THR A 318 -1.89 20.15 -9.56
C THR A 318 -1.63 21.62 -9.90
N GLY A 319 -2.69 22.40 -10.02
CA GLY A 319 -2.61 23.84 -10.32
C GLY A 319 -2.97 24.22 -11.76
N GLY A 320 -3.42 25.47 -11.93
CA GLY A 320 -3.74 26.13 -13.20
C GLY A 320 -2.96 27.43 -13.35
#